data_AF-A0A7I7X8L9-F1
#
_entry.id   AF-A0A7I7X8L9-F1
#
_cell.length_a   1.000
_cell.length_b   1.000
_cell.length_c   1.000
_cell.angle_alpha   90.00
_cell.angle_beta   90.00
_cell.angle_gamma   90.00
#
_symmetry.space_group_name_H-M   'P 1'
#
loop_
_entity.id
_entity.type
_entity.pdbx_description
1 polymer ?
#
loop_
_entity_poly.entity_id
_entity_poly.type
_entity_poly.pdbx_seq_one_letter_code
_entity_poly.pdbx_strand_id
1 'polypeptide(L)'
;MARDRLRVPMVLMEATRRRMVLGNGGAGGAGYDAAGDPGAASGTNGGDGGAGGNGSAIGNGGAGGAGGNGKAGIHGADGAANSGEAGGAGDAGGSGGAGGAGGAGGSVSGNGGAGGAGGTGAAGGAGGDGATGVAGSFAGGDGNGGTGGAAGAGGKGGDGGAGGAGGSATNGSAGNQGAGGGAGAGGDAGKAGDGGAGAAGTAGNTTGGNGGDGGALATGGAGGTGGAGSSAGADGADGGDSAAHGPQGNGGAGGAGYDAAGDPGAASGTNGGDGGAGGNGSAIGNGGAGGAGGNGKAGIHGADGAANSGEAGGAGDAGGSGGAGGAGGAGGSVSGNGGAGGAGGTGAAGGAGGDGATGVFVCRW
;
A
#
# COMPACT_ATOMS: atom_id res chain seq x y z
N MET A 1 90.86 -67.66 -28.19
CA MET A 1 90.38 -66.28 -28.37
C MET A 1 89.05 -66.32 -29.09
N ALA A 2 88.06 -65.58 -28.55
CA ALA A 2 86.75 -65.23 -29.09
C ALA A 2 85.77 -66.36 -29.47
N ARG A 3 84.62 -66.40 -28.78
CA ARG A 3 83.33 -66.02 -29.38
C ARG A 3 82.25 -65.79 -28.33
N ASP A 4 81.64 -64.62 -28.48
CA ASP A 4 80.53 -64.01 -27.76
C ASP A 4 79.25 -64.86 -27.78
N ARG A 5 78.51 -64.88 -26.66
CA ARG A 5 77.06 -65.14 -26.66
C ARG A 5 76.35 -64.24 -25.64
N LEU A 6 75.90 -63.11 -26.19
CA LEU A 6 74.86 -62.22 -25.72
C LEU A 6 73.64 -63.02 -25.21
N ARG A 7 73.38 -62.99 -23.90
CA ARG A 7 72.06 -63.32 -23.34
C ARG A 7 71.32 -62.00 -23.14
N VAL A 8 70.41 -61.69 -24.05
CA VAL A 8 69.40 -60.65 -23.85
C VAL A 8 68.31 -61.25 -22.96
N PRO A 9 68.01 -60.71 -21.77
CA PRO A 9 66.85 -61.15 -21.01
C PRO A 9 65.58 -60.65 -21.71
N MET A 10 64.72 -61.59 -22.03
CA MET A 10 63.37 -61.37 -22.52
C MET A 10 62.56 -60.70 -21.39
N VAL A 11 62.47 -59.37 -21.42
CA VAL A 11 61.59 -58.62 -20.53
C VAL A 11 60.16 -58.88 -20.98
N LEU A 12 59.46 -59.66 -20.16
CA LEU A 12 58.01 -59.85 -20.17
C LEU A 12 57.35 -58.45 -20.15
N MET A 13 56.80 -58.03 -21.28
CA MET A 13 55.90 -56.88 -21.37
C MET A 13 54.64 -57.20 -20.56
N GLU A 14 54.64 -56.86 -19.27
CA GLU A 14 53.38 -56.62 -18.57
C GLU A 14 52.71 -55.42 -19.25
N ALA A 15 51.80 -55.72 -20.17
CA ALA A 15 50.81 -54.77 -20.62
C ALA A 15 50.01 -54.36 -19.38
N THR A 16 50.39 -53.24 -18.77
CA THR A 16 49.55 -52.49 -17.85
C THR A 16 48.30 -52.16 -18.66
N ARG A 17 47.27 -53.02 -18.58
CA ARG A 17 45.92 -52.64 -18.96
C ARG A 17 45.54 -51.56 -17.97
N ARG A 18 45.90 -50.31 -18.27
CA ARG A 18 45.24 -49.15 -17.70
C ARG A 18 43.78 -49.38 -18.02
N ARG A 19 43.03 -49.87 -17.03
CA ARG A 19 41.60 -50.08 -17.14
C ARG A 19 41.05 -48.69 -17.40
N MET A 20 40.75 -48.42 -18.67
CA MET A 20 40.31 -47.12 -19.11
C MET A 20 39.05 -46.82 -18.32
N VAL A 21 39.09 -45.78 -17.48
CA VAL A 21 37.97 -45.45 -16.61
C VAL A 21 36.89 -44.87 -17.52
N LEU A 22 35.82 -45.64 -17.66
CA LEU A 22 34.60 -45.30 -18.37
C LEU A 22 33.63 -44.72 -17.34
N GLY A 23 33.07 -43.56 -17.61
CA GLY A 23 32.08 -42.98 -16.71
C GLY A 23 31.70 -41.56 -17.07
N ASN A 24 30.40 -41.29 -17.16
CA ASN A 24 29.88 -39.94 -17.29
C ASN A 24 29.98 -39.21 -15.95
N GLY A 25 30.06 -37.88 -16.01
CA GLY A 25 29.93 -37.04 -14.85
C GLY A 25 28.51 -37.09 -14.26
N GLY A 26 28.41 -36.95 -12.94
CA GLY A 26 27.13 -36.87 -12.25
C GLY A 26 26.39 -35.56 -12.57
N ALA A 27 25.05 -35.59 -12.58
CA ALA A 27 24.26 -34.37 -12.69
C ALA A 27 24.43 -33.50 -11.42
N GLY A 28 24.42 -32.19 -11.60
CA GLY A 28 24.34 -31.24 -10.50
C GLY A 28 22.98 -31.31 -9.80
N GLY A 29 22.97 -31.07 -8.50
CA GLY A 29 21.73 -30.99 -7.72
C GLY A 29 20.90 -29.78 -8.12
N ALA A 30 19.57 -29.87 -8.05
CA ALA A 30 18.71 -28.71 -8.19
C ALA A 30 18.94 -27.72 -7.04
N GLY A 31 18.81 -26.44 -7.34
CA GLY A 31 18.79 -25.39 -6.34
C GLY A 31 17.55 -25.46 -5.45
N TYR A 32 17.63 -24.84 -4.27
CA TYR A 32 16.51 -24.78 -3.34
C TYR A 32 15.32 -24.03 -3.95
N ASP A 33 14.18 -24.72 -4.06
CA ASP A 33 12.94 -24.13 -4.57
C ASP A 33 12.15 -23.46 -3.43
N ALA A 34 12.40 -22.17 -3.22
CA ALA A 34 11.74 -21.41 -2.17
C ALA A 34 10.22 -21.31 -2.41
N ALA A 35 9.80 -21.25 -3.69
CA ALA A 35 8.39 -21.20 -4.07
C ALA A 35 7.59 -22.39 -3.50
N GLY A 36 8.15 -23.60 -3.64
CA GLY A 36 7.54 -24.86 -3.21
C GLY A 36 7.62 -25.14 -1.71
N ASP A 37 8.45 -24.41 -0.95
CA ASP A 37 8.59 -24.59 0.49
C ASP A 37 7.56 -23.75 1.28
N PRO A 38 6.62 -24.38 2.02
CA PRO A 38 5.68 -23.67 2.88
C PRO A 38 6.33 -22.94 4.06
N GLY A 39 7.54 -23.35 4.47
CA GLY A 39 8.30 -22.74 5.56
C GLY A 39 9.22 -21.59 5.13
N ALA A 40 9.37 -21.34 3.83
CA ALA A 40 10.13 -20.21 3.32
C ALA A 40 9.44 -18.89 3.68
N ALA A 41 10.23 -17.94 4.21
CA ALA A 41 9.75 -16.57 4.40
C ALA A 41 9.40 -15.93 3.04
N SER A 42 8.52 -14.93 3.05
CA SER A 42 8.25 -14.11 1.86
C SER A 42 9.54 -13.52 1.29
N GLY A 43 9.59 -13.41 -0.04
CA GLY A 43 10.77 -12.86 -0.71
C GLY A 43 12.04 -13.71 -0.65
N THR A 44 11.99 -14.93 -0.08
CA THR A 44 13.16 -15.83 -0.06
C THR A 44 13.60 -16.17 -1.48
N ASN A 45 14.89 -16.01 -1.78
CA ASN A 45 15.43 -16.34 -3.10
C ASN A 45 15.51 -17.86 -3.31
N GLY A 46 15.40 -18.28 -4.56
CA GLY A 46 15.75 -19.63 -4.96
C GLY A 46 17.26 -19.87 -4.85
N GLY A 47 17.65 -21.10 -4.50
CA GLY A 47 19.05 -21.49 -4.45
C GLY A 47 19.63 -21.75 -5.84
N ASP A 48 20.94 -21.60 -5.98
CA ASP A 48 21.63 -21.93 -7.23
C ASP A 48 21.66 -23.45 -7.48
N GLY A 49 21.61 -23.83 -8.76
CA GLY A 49 21.82 -25.20 -9.20
C GLY A 49 23.28 -25.63 -9.03
N GLY A 50 23.49 -26.86 -8.59
CA GLY A 50 24.82 -27.45 -8.47
C GLY A 50 25.48 -27.66 -9.83
N ALA A 51 26.81 -27.60 -9.88
CA ALA A 51 27.56 -27.92 -11.09
C ALA A 51 27.47 -29.42 -11.42
N GLY A 52 27.43 -29.75 -12.71
CA GLY A 52 27.59 -31.11 -13.20
C GLY A 52 29.04 -31.58 -13.03
N GLY A 53 29.21 -32.86 -12.70
CA GLY A 53 30.52 -33.50 -12.60
C GLY A 53 31.18 -33.66 -13.96
N ASN A 54 32.52 -33.72 -13.99
CA ASN A 54 33.26 -33.99 -15.22
C ASN A 54 33.16 -35.48 -15.60
N GLY A 55 33.23 -35.76 -16.90
CA GLY A 55 33.40 -37.12 -17.42
C GLY A 55 34.76 -37.70 -17.04
N SER A 56 34.83 -39.04 -16.97
CA SER A 56 36.10 -39.77 -16.93
C SER A 56 36.86 -39.65 -18.24
N ALA A 57 38.00 -40.32 -18.41
CA ALA A 57 38.75 -40.27 -19.67
C ALA A 57 37.88 -40.57 -20.91
N ILE A 58 36.96 -41.53 -20.80
CA ILE A 58 35.87 -41.73 -21.75
C ILE A 58 34.54 -41.54 -21.00
N GLY A 59 33.85 -40.45 -21.31
CA GLY A 59 32.55 -40.15 -20.74
C GLY A 59 32.13 -38.70 -20.97
N ASN A 60 30.83 -38.47 -21.00
CA ASN A 60 30.28 -37.13 -21.10
C ASN A 60 30.35 -36.41 -19.75
N GLY A 61 30.42 -35.08 -19.77
CA GLY A 61 30.16 -34.27 -18.59
C GLY A 61 28.71 -34.36 -18.15
N GLY A 62 28.47 -34.25 -16.85
CA GLY A 62 27.13 -34.21 -16.27
C GLY A 62 26.45 -32.87 -16.51
N ALA A 63 25.13 -32.86 -16.61
CA ALA A 63 24.37 -31.62 -16.70
C ALA A 63 24.46 -30.83 -15.39
N GLY A 64 24.48 -29.50 -15.48
CA GLY A 64 24.28 -28.63 -14.34
C GLY A 64 22.83 -28.71 -13.84
N GLY A 65 22.63 -28.54 -12.53
CA GLY A 65 21.31 -28.51 -11.92
C GLY A 65 20.56 -27.22 -12.25
N ALA A 66 19.23 -27.26 -12.30
CA ALA A 66 18.42 -26.05 -12.42
C ALA A 66 18.54 -25.20 -11.15
N GLY A 67 18.50 -23.87 -11.30
CA GLY A 67 18.29 -22.96 -10.19
C GLY A 67 16.87 -23.09 -9.63
N GLY A 68 16.70 -22.86 -8.34
CA GLY A 68 15.39 -22.89 -7.69
C GLY A 68 14.63 -21.58 -7.89
N ASN A 69 13.30 -21.62 -7.69
CA ASN A 69 12.47 -20.42 -7.86
C ASN A 69 12.43 -19.61 -6.57
N GLY A 70 12.25 -18.29 -6.70
CA GLY A 70 12.02 -17.39 -5.57
C GLY A 70 10.63 -17.58 -4.94
N LYS A 71 10.47 -17.12 -3.71
CA LYS A 71 9.19 -17.08 -2.99
C LYS A 71 8.49 -15.74 -3.22
N ALA A 72 7.19 -15.77 -3.45
CA ALA A 72 6.39 -14.55 -3.60
C ALA A 72 6.48 -13.65 -2.36
N GLY A 73 6.37 -12.34 -2.58
CA GLY A 73 6.13 -11.38 -1.52
C GLY A 73 4.72 -11.53 -0.95
N ILE A 74 4.54 -11.25 0.34
CA ILE A 74 3.21 -11.13 0.94
C ILE A 74 2.65 -9.73 0.73
N HIS A 75 1.33 -9.63 0.72
CA HIS A 75 0.63 -8.36 0.65
C HIS A 75 0.87 -7.54 1.91
N GLY A 76 0.95 -6.22 1.73
CA GLY A 76 0.94 -5.28 2.83
C GLY A 76 -0.38 -5.38 3.59
N ALA A 77 -0.33 -5.22 4.91
CA ALA A 77 -1.54 -5.19 5.72
C ALA A 77 -2.35 -3.93 5.44
N ASP A 78 -3.66 -4.05 5.33
CA ASP A 78 -4.54 -2.89 5.30
C ASP A 78 -4.49 -2.13 6.65
N GLY A 79 -4.70 -0.82 6.61
CA GLY A 79 -4.92 -0.04 7.82
C GLY A 79 -6.16 -0.51 8.56
N ALA A 80 -6.18 -0.44 9.90
CA ALA A 80 -7.34 -0.85 10.66
C ALA A 80 -8.57 0.00 10.31
N ALA A 81 -9.74 -0.62 10.16
CA ALA A 81 -10.93 0.10 9.69
C ALA A 81 -11.24 1.34 10.55
N ASN A 82 -11.47 2.48 9.87
CA ASN A 82 -11.82 3.77 10.47
C ASN A 82 -10.79 4.33 11.45
N SER A 83 -9.50 4.00 11.31
CA SER A 83 -8.42 4.51 12.18
C SER A 83 -7.60 5.64 11.56
N GLY A 84 -7.68 5.83 10.23
CA GLY A 84 -6.72 6.64 9.48
C GLY A 84 -5.33 6.02 9.36
N GLU A 85 -5.13 4.77 9.76
CA GLU A 85 -3.86 4.07 9.61
C GLU A 85 -3.53 3.84 8.12
N ALA A 86 -2.26 4.02 7.78
CA ALA A 86 -1.75 3.74 6.45
C ALA A 86 -1.73 2.23 6.16
N GLY A 87 -1.91 1.89 4.89
CA GLY A 87 -1.64 0.55 4.39
C GLY A 87 -0.15 0.24 4.41
N GLY A 88 0.20 -0.99 4.77
CA GLY A 88 1.56 -1.50 4.72
C GLY A 88 2.06 -1.67 3.29
N ALA A 89 3.37 -1.57 3.09
CA ALA A 89 3.97 -1.92 1.81
C ALA A 89 3.90 -3.44 1.57
N GLY A 90 3.78 -3.84 0.31
CA GLY A 90 3.95 -5.23 -0.09
C GLY A 90 5.42 -5.65 -0.05
N ASP A 91 5.67 -6.91 0.32
CA ASP A 91 7.02 -7.45 0.33
C ASP A 91 7.53 -7.67 -1.10
N ALA A 92 8.84 -7.59 -1.29
CA ALA A 92 9.46 -7.97 -2.55
C ALA A 92 9.32 -9.48 -2.81
N GLY A 93 9.23 -9.85 -4.08
CA GLY A 93 9.37 -11.23 -4.52
C GLY A 93 10.83 -11.66 -4.52
N GLY A 94 11.08 -12.92 -4.16
CA GLY A 94 12.42 -13.51 -4.18
C GLY A 94 12.93 -13.70 -5.60
N SER A 95 14.23 -13.56 -5.80
CA SER A 95 14.86 -13.85 -7.09
C SER A 95 14.96 -15.36 -7.33
N GLY A 96 15.01 -15.76 -8.60
CA GLY A 96 15.38 -17.12 -8.99
C GLY A 96 16.88 -17.37 -8.82
N GLY A 97 17.25 -18.59 -8.47
CA GLY A 97 18.65 -19.01 -8.39
C GLY A 97 19.27 -19.22 -9.78
N ALA A 98 20.57 -19.08 -9.89
CA ALA A 98 21.29 -19.37 -11.14
C ALA A 98 21.28 -20.88 -11.45
N GLY A 99 21.27 -21.24 -12.73
CA GLY A 99 21.50 -22.61 -13.17
C GLY A 99 22.96 -23.01 -12.97
N GLY A 100 23.19 -24.26 -12.58
CA GLY A 100 24.52 -24.81 -12.41
C GLY A 100 25.26 -24.97 -13.73
N ALA A 101 26.59 -24.85 -13.71
CA ALA A 101 27.40 -25.12 -14.89
C ALA A 101 27.38 -26.62 -15.26
N GLY A 102 27.41 -26.93 -16.55
CA GLY A 102 27.63 -28.29 -17.03
C GLY A 102 29.07 -28.75 -16.82
N GLY A 103 29.27 -30.03 -16.57
CA GLY A 103 30.59 -30.63 -16.38
C GLY A 103 31.36 -30.79 -17.68
N ALA A 104 32.68 -30.84 -17.61
CA ALA A 104 33.53 -31.06 -18.78
C ALA A 104 33.40 -32.50 -19.32
N GLY A 105 33.49 -32.64 -20.64
CA GLY A 105 33.61 -33.94 -21.31
C GLY A 105 34.95 -34.63 -21.06
N GLY A 106 35.02 -35.92 -21.36
CA GLY A 106 36.18 -36.75 -21.11
C GLY A 106 37.41 -36.37 -21.93
N SER A 107 38.59 -36.54 -21.33
CA SER A 107 39.87 -36.15 -21.95
C SER A 107 40.25 -36.93 -23.20
N VAL A 108 39.67 -38.12 -23.41
CA VAL A 108 39.85 -38.95 -24.62
C VAL A 108 38.62 -38.93 -25.50
N SER A 109 37.42 -38.99 -24.92
CA SER A 109 36.16 -38.89 -25.65
C SER A 109 35.01 -38.53 -24.71
N GLY A 110 34.10 -37.67 -25.18
CA GLY A 110 32.83 -37.38 -24.54
C GLY A 110 32.46 -35.90 -24.58
N ASN A 111 31.17 -35.62 -24.74
CA ASN A 111 30.64 -34.25 -24.82
C ASN A 111 30.66 -33.56 -23.45
N GLY A 112 30.68 -32.23 -23.44
CA GLY A 112 30.41 -31.45 -22.23
C GLY A 112 28.94 -31.56 -21.83
N GLY A 113 28.65 -31.46 -20.54
CA GLY A 113 27.29 -31.44 -20.03
C GLY A 113 26.60 -30.11 -20.29
N ALA A 114 25.28 -30.11 -20.48
CA ALA A 114 24.52 -28.86 -20.58
C ALA A 114 24.54 -28.08 -19.25
N GLY A 115 24.50 -26.76 -19.30
CA GLY A 115 24.23 -25.94 -18.12
C GLY A 115 22.77 -26.03 -17.71
N GLY A 116 22.49 -25.86 -16.42
CA GLY A 116 21.14 -25.85 -15.88
C GLY A 116 20.38 -24.58 -16.23
N ALA A 117 19.05 -24.65 -16.28
CA ALA A 117 18.22 -23.46 -16.42
C ALA A 117 18.29 -22.59 -15.15
N GLY A 118 18.18 -21.28 -15.29
CA GLY A 118 17.97 -20.38 -14.16
C GLY A 118 16.54 -20.52 -13.61
N GLY A 119 16.39 -20.36 -12.30
CA GLY A 119 15.09 -20.37 -11.64
C GLY A 119 14.29 -19.10 -11.90
N THR A 120 12.97 -19.16 -11.73
CA THR A 120 12.11 -17.99 -11.93
C THR A 120 12.13 -17.08 -10.69
N GLY A 121 12.14 -15.77 -10.93
CA GLY A 121 11.82 -14.79 -9.89
C GLY A 121 10.33 -14.82 -9.55
N ALA A 122 9.97 -14.41 -8.33
CA ALA A 122 8.59 -14.44 -7.86
C ALA A 122 7.94 -13.07 -7.85
N ALA A 123 6.61 -13.01 -7.87
CA ALA A 123 5.89 -11.75 -7.82
C ALA A 123 6.12 -11.01 -6.49
N GLY A 124 6.15 -9.68 -6.54
CA GLY A 124 6.03 -8.83 -5.37
C GLY A 124 4.60 -8.85 -4.81
N GLY A 125 4.46 -8.60 -3.51
CA GLY A 125 3.15 -8.46 -2.88
C GLY A 125 2.50 -7.12 -3.21
N ALA A 126 1.18 -7.06 -3.32
CA ALA A 126 0.46 -5.79 -3.38
C ALA A 126 0.63 -4.97 -2.09
N GLY A 127 0.55 -3.64 -2.19
CA GLY A 127 0.42 -2.75 -1.04
C GLY A 127 -0.96 -2.86 -0.40
N GLY A 128 -1.04 -2.63 0.91
CA GLY A 128 -2.30 -2.60 1.64
C GLY A 128 -3.07 -1.30 1.43
N ASP A 129 -4.38 -1.35 1.62
CA ASP A 129 -5.25 -0.18 1.56
C ASP A 129 -5.09 0.67 2.84
N GLY A 130 -5.07 1.99 2.68
CA GLY A 130 -5.16 2.94 3.78
C GLY A 130 -6.58 3.02 4.33
N ALA A 131 -6.73 3.10 5.65
CA ALA A 131 -8.03 3.17 6.28
C ALA A 131 -8.67 4.55 6.15
N THR A 132 -10.01 4.61 6.08
CA THR A 132 -10.73 5.87 6.25
C THR A 132 -10.38 6.51 7.60
N GLY A 133 -10.27 7.84 7.61
CA GLY A 133 -10.02 8.62 8.82
C GLY A 133 -11.16 8.52 9.83
N VAL A 134 -10.81 8.60 11.11
CA VAL A 134 -11.78 8.56 12.23
C VAL A 134 -12.75 9.74 12.11
N ALA A 135 -14.04 9.53 12.36
CA ALA A 135 -14.97 10.65 12.49
C ALA A 135 -14.66 11.49 13.74
N GLY A 136 -14.71 12.80 13.60
CA GLY A 136 -14.43 13.73 14.70
C GLY A 136 -15.43 13.59 15.85
N SER A 137 -14.97 13.92 17.05
CA SER A 137 -15.80 13.91 18.25
C SER A 137 -15.35 14.95 19.27
N PHE A 138 -16.31 15.68 19.86
CA PHE A 138 -16.07 16.57 20.99
C PHE A 138 -16.08 15.86 22.34
N ALA A 139 -16.43 14.57 22.39
CA ALA A 139 -16.46 13.78 23.64
C ALA A 139 -15.07 13.36 24.15
N GLY A 140 -14.00 13.71 23.42
CA GLY A 140 -12.62 13.40 23.78
C GLY A 140 -11.58 13.95 22.80
N GLY A 141 -11.96 14.89 21.94
CA GLY A 141 -11.13 15.46 20.88
C GLY A 141 -11.57 16.86 20.52
N ASP A 142 -10.99 17.40 19.44
CA ASP A 142 -11.25 18.74 18.92
C ASP A 142 -12.43 18.79 17.94
N GLY A 143 -13.12 17.67 17.74
CA GLY A 143 -14.22 17.53 16.78
C GLY A 143 -13.78 17.37 15.32
N ASN A 144 -12.49 17.47 14.99
CA ASN A 144 -12.03 17.32 13.61
C ASN A 144 -12.01 15.85 13.18
N GLY A 145 -12.36 15.60 11.92
CA GLY A 145 -12.17 14.30 11.30
C GLY A 145 -10.69 13.97 11.13
N GLY A 146 -10.32 12.72 11.36
CA GLY A 146 -8.97 12.21 11.12
C GLY A 146 -8.64 12.19 9.64
N THR A 147 -7.36 12.29 9.31
CA THR A 147 -6.90 12.11 7.93
C THR A 147 -7.08 10.65 7.51
N GLY A 148 -7.36 10.44 6.23
CA GLY A 148 -7.35 9.11 5.63
C GLY A 148 -5.94 8.54 5.59
N GLY A 149 -5.84 7.22 5.78
CA GLY A 149 -4.59 6.49 5.70
C GLY A 149 -3.99 6.53 4.31
N ALA A 150 -2.67 6.67 4.24
CA ALA A 150 -1.96 6.55 2.97
C ALA A 150 -2.05 5.12 2.42
N ALA A 151 -2.07 4.99 1.09
CA ALA A 151 -1.93 3.71 0.42
C ALA A 151 -0.56 3.07 0.69
N GLY A 152 -0.52 1.75 0.75
CA GLY A 152 0.73 0.97 0.73
C GLY A 152 1.33 0.90 -0.66
N ALA A 153 2.65 0.95 -0.77
CA ALA A 153 3.35 0.72 -2.03
C ALA A 153 3.38 -0.78 -2.39
N GLY A 154 3.36 -1.08 -3.69
CA GLY A 154 3.55 -2.44 -4.18
C GLY A 154 5.00 -2.91 -4.02
N GLY A 155 5.18 -4.20 -3.74
CA GLY A 155 6.49 -4.84 -3.64
C GLY A 155 7.12 -5.08 -5.01
N LYS A 156 8.45 -4.96 -5.11
CA LYS A 156 9.18 -5.26 -6.36
C LYS A 156 9.07 -6.76 -6.71
N GLY A 157 8.91 -7.08 -7.99
CA GLY A 157 9.06 -8.44 -8.51
C GLY A 157 10.51 -8.95 -8.43
N GLY A 158 10.68 -10.24 -8.17
CA GLY A 158 11.98 -10.89 -8.12
C GLY A 158 12.60 -11.06 -9.51
N ASP A 159 13.91 -10.89 -9.60
CA ASP A 159 14.65 -11.10 -10.85
C ASP A 159 14.75 -12.60 -11.18
N GLY A 160 14.79 -12.93 -12.48
CA GLY A 160 15.02 -14.29 -12.94
C GLY A 160 16.50 -14.71 -12.81
N GLY A 161 16.73 -15.99 -12.52
CA GLY A 161 18.08 -16.54 -12.41
C GLY A 161 18.77 -16.69 -13.77
N ALA A 162 20.08 -16.50 -13.82
CA ALA A 162 20.84 -16.74 -15.05
C ALA A 162 20.92 -18.25 -15.36
N GLY A 163 20.89 -18.61 -16.65
CA GLY A 163 21.17 -19.96 -17.11
C GLY A 163 22.65 -20.32 -16.98
N GLY A 164 22.93 -21.53 -16.50
CA GLY A 164 24.27 -22.03 -16.27
C GLY A 164 25.07 -22.21 -17.56
N ALA A 165 26.39 -22.01 -17.49
CA ALA A 165 27.27 -22.25 -18.62
C ALA A 165 27.27 -23.73 -19.03
N GLY A 166 27.36 -24.00 -20.33
CA GLY A 166 27.62 -25.35 -20.82
C GLY A 166 29.03 -25.82 -20.51
N GLY A 167 29.20 -27.11 -20.29
CA GLY A 167 30.49 -27.73 -20.01
C GLY A 167 31.40 -27.76 -21.24
N SER A 168 32.70 -27.58 -21.02
CA SER A 168 33.69 -27.67 -22.09
C SER A 168 33.90 -29.11 -22.57
N ALA A 169 34.35 -29.31 -23.81
CA ALA A 169 34.79 -30.61 -24.31
C ALA A 169 36.08 -30.46 -25.11
N THR A 170 37.12 -31.24 -24.75
CA THR A 170 38.35 -31.33 -25.54
C THR A 170 38.14 -32.18 -26.79
N ASN A 171 37.33 -33.24 -26.65
CA ASN A 171 36.90 -34.11 -27.74
C ASN A 171 35.38 -34.20 -27.71
N GLY A 172 34.70 -34.14 -28.85
CA GLY A 172 33.23 -34.07 -28.90
C GLY A 172 32.72 -32.63 -28.88
N SER A 173 31.45 -32.43 -28.50
CA SER A 173 30.79 -31.11 -28.49
C SER A 173 30.75 -30.52 -27.09
N ALA A 174 30.94 -29.20 -26.98
CA ALA A 174 30.67 -28.47 -25.75
C ALA A 174 29.16 -28.55 -25.41
N GLY A 175 28.83 -28.47 -24.13
CA GLY A 175 27.46 -28.39 -23.67
C GLY A 175 26.83 -27.05 -24.01
N ASN A 176 25.49 -27.05 -24.13
CA ASN A 176 24.74 -25.81 -24.33
C ASN A 176 24.61 -25.05 -23.00
N GLN A 177 24.57 -23.73 -23.07
CA GLN A 177 24.16 -22.90 -21.94
C GLN A 177 22.68 -23.12 -21.62
N GLY A 178 22.33 -23.10 -20.33
CA GLY A 178 20.94 -23.11 -19.88
C GLY A 178 20.20 -21.83 -20.25
N ALA A 179 18.87 -21.93 -20.33
CA ALA A 179 18.00 -20.76 -20.47
C ALA A 179 18.01 -19.95 -19.16
N GLY A 180 17.84 -18.63 -19.26
CA GLY A 180 17.57 -17.79 -18.10
C GLY A 180 16.13 -17.94 -17.62
N GLY A 181 15.90 -17.76 -16.32
CA GLY A 181 14.58 -17.79 -15.71
C GLY A 181 13.81 -16.49 -15.97
N GLY A 182 12.48 -16.59 -16.07
CA GLY A 182 11.62 -15.40 -16.11
C GLY A 182 11.59 -14.67 -14.77
N ALA A 183 11.34 -13.37 -14.80
CA ALA A 183 11.15 -12.57 -13.61
C ALA A 183 9.70 -12.57 -13.11
N GLY A 184 9.52 -12.16 -11.86
CA GLY A 184 8.21 -11.88 -11.27
C GLY A 184 7.73 -10.47 -11.58
N ALA A 185 6.41 -10.31 -11.66
CA ALA A 185 5.78 -8.99 -11.73
C ALA A 185 5.92 -8.23 -10.40
N GLY A 186 5.90 -6.90 -10.47
CA GLY A 186 5.70 -6.06 -9.29
C GLY A 186 4.28 -6.17 -8.75
N GLY A 187 4.10 -5.88 -7.47
CA GLY A 187 2.77 -5.81 -6.85
C GLY A 187 2.11 -4.46 -7.11
N ASP A 188 0.78 -4.45 -7.14
CA ASP A 188 0.00 -3.21 -7.26
C ASP A 188 0.10 -2.36 -5.98
N ALA A 189 -0.06 -1.05 -6.10
CA ALA A 189 -0.25 -0.18 -4.94
C ALA A 189 -1.63 -0.41 -4.30
N GLY A 190 -1.73 -0.13 -3.01
CA GLY A 190 -3.02 -0.06 -2.32
C GLY A 190 -3.81 1.20 -2.68
N LYS A 191 -4.99 1.32 -2.07
CA LYS A 191 -5.86 2.49 -2.16
C LYS A 191 -5.63 3.44 -0.99
N ALA A 192 -5.79 4.73 -1.25
CA ALA A 192 -5.77 5.75 -0.21
C ALA A 192 -7.11 5.82 0.50
N GLY A 193 -7.10 5.94 1.82
CA GLY A 193 -8.30 6.10 2.63
C GLY A 193 -8.90 7.50 2.51
N ASP A 194 -10.22 7.61 2.60
CA ASP A 194 -10.90 8.90 2.65
C ASP A 194 -10.72 9.57 4.03
N GLY A 195 -10.80 10.89 4.09
CA GLY A 195 -10.80 11.64 5.34
C GLY A 195 -12.07 11.44 6.15
N GLY A 196 -11.94 11.47 7.47
CA GLY A 196 -13.08 11.36 8.39
C GLY A 196 -13.96 12.61 8.37
N ALA A 197 -15.25 12.46 8.65
CA ALA A 197 -16.14 13.61 8.79
C ALA A 197 -15.86 14.38 10.09
N GLY A 198 -16.04 15.70 10.07
CA GLY A 198 -16.02 16.53 11.27
C GLY A 198 -17.29 16.35 12.13
N ALA A 199 -17.15 16.53 13.43
CA ALA A 199 -18.25 16.45 14.39
C ALA A 199 -19.22 17.63 14.22
N ALA A 200 -20.52 17.38 14.41
CA ALA A 200 -21.49 18.45 14.54
C ALA A 200 -21.23 19.27 15.83
N GLY A 201 -21.39 20.58 15.73
CA GLY A 201 -21.31 21.51 16.84
C GLY A 201 -22.33 21.19 17.93
N THR A 202 -21.96 21.51 19.16
CA THR A 202 -22.75 21.32 20.38
C THR A 202 -22.84 22.63 21.14
N ALA A 203 -23.68 22.70 22.18
CA ALA A 203 -23.77 23.89 23.04
C ALA A 203 -22.42 24.28 23.67
N GLY A 204 -21.54 23.30 23.92
CA GLY A 204 -20.20 23.52 24.48
C GLY A 204 -19.11 23.80 23.43
N ASN A 205 -19.34 23.41 22.17
CA ASN A 205 -18.43 23.61 21.05
C ASN A 205 -19.27 23.98 19.82
N THR A 206 -19.57 25.26 19.65
CA THR A 206 -20.62 25.68 18.73
C THR A 206 -20.23 25.49 17.26
N THR A 207 -18.97 25.67 16.92
CA THR A 207 -18.46 25.44 15.56
C THR A 207 -18.36 23.95 15.28
N GLY A 208 -18.87 23.50 14.12
CA GLY A 208 -18.67 22.14 13.64
C GLY A 208 -17.19 21.87 13.34
N GLY A 209 -16.74 20.64 13.60
CA GLY A 209 -15.36 20.26 13.32
C GLY A 209 -15.07 20.19 11.83
N ASN A 210 -13.81 20.35 11.44
CA ASN A 210 -13.40 20.22 10.05
C ASN A 210 -13.40 18.75 9.63
N GLY A 211 -13.67 18.49 8.35
CA GLY A 211 -13.42 17.19 7.75
C GLY A 211 -11.91 16.93 7.62
N GLY A 212 -11.50 15.67 7.74
CA GLY A 212 -10.11 15.26 7.56
C GLY A 212 -9.72 15.24 6.09
N ASP A 213 -8.44 15.41 5.81
CA ASP A 213 -7.90 15.27 4.45
C ASP A 213 -7.88 13.79 4.02
N GLY A 214 -8.00 13.54 2.72
CA GLY A 214 -7.81 12.21 2.16
C GLY A 214 -6.35 11.74 2.19
N GLY A 215 -6.15 10.43 2.22
CA GLY A 215 -4.84 9.81 2.30
C GLY A 215 -3.99 9.97 1.05
N ALA A 216 -2.68 9.85 1.21
CA ALA A 216 -1.74 9.90 0.09
C ALA A 216 -1.83 8.64 -0.79
N LEU A 217 -1.61 8.82 -2.10
CA LEU A 217 -1.47 7.73 -3.07
C LEU A 217 -0.10 7.04 -2.94
N ALA A 218 -0.01 5.82 -3.48
CA ALA A 218 1.24 5.08 -3.60
C ALA A 218 1.47 4.61 -5.04
N THR A 219 2.67 4.08 -5.27
CA THR A 219 3.12 3.56 -6.57
C THR A 219 3.18 2.04 -6.54
N GLY A 220 2.97 1.44 -7.71
CA GLY A 220 3.16 0.02 -7.91
C GLY A 220 4.63 -0.37 -7.77
N GLY A 221 4.89 -1.62 -7.45
CA GLY A 221 6.24 -2.18 -7.45
C GLY A 221 6.76 -2.35 -8.88
N ALA A 222 8.05 -2.15 -9.09
CA ALA A 222 8.67 -2.47 -10.38
C ALA A 222 8.65 -3.98 -10.65
N GLY A 223 8.56 -4.35 -11.93
CA GLY A 223 8.80 -5.72 -12.38
C GLY A 223 10.26 -6.14 -12.15
N GLY A 224 10.48 -7.45 -12.00
CA GLY A 224 11.83 -8.01 -12.01
C GLY A 224 12.41 -8.08 -13.41
N THR A 225 13.73 -8.26 -13.50
CA THR A 225 14.46 -8.43 -14.77
C THR A 225 14.69 -9.90 -15.09
N GLY A 226 14.45 -10.30 -16.33
CA GLY A 226 14.62 -11.67 -16.79
C GLY A 226 16.09 -12.11 -16.76
N GLY A 227 16.34 -13.36 -16.41
CA GLY A 227 17.70 -13.91 -16.33
C GLY A 227 18.34 -14.06 -17.70
N ALA A 228 19.66 -13.85 -17.79
CA ALA A 228 20.42 -14.13 -19.01
C ALA A 228 20.59 -15.63 -19.25
N GLY A 229 20.72 -16.06 -20.51
CA GLY A 229 20.96 -17.47 -20.85
C GLY A 229 20.98 -17.70 -22.35
N SER A 230 20.91 -18.97 -22.77
CA SER A 230 20.76 -19.34 -24.18
C SER A 230 19.49 -18.75 -24.81
N SER A 231 18.45 -18.60 -24.01
CA SER A 231 17.36 -17.65 -24.19
C SER A 231 17.25 -16.81 -22.92
N ALA A 232 17.11 -15.50 -23.08
CA ALA A 232 16.80 -14.63 -21.94
C ALA A 232 15.40 -14.93 -21.39
N GLY A 233 15.25 -14.82 -20.08
CA GLY A 233 13.94 -14.80 -19.44
C GLY A 233 13.17 -13.54 -19.80
N ALA A 234 11.84 -13.62 -19.73
CA ALA A 234 11.01 -12.43 -19.84
C ALA A 234 11.13 -11.56 -18.57
N ASP A 235 11.10 -10.24 -18.76
CA ASP A 235 10.95 -9.28 -17.68
C ASP A 235 9.54 -9.36 -17.07
N GLY A 236 9.43 -8.99 -15.80
CA GLY A 236 8.16 -8.83 -15.11
C GLY A 236 7.50 -7.51 -15.50
N ALA A 237 6.16 -7.50 -15.48
CA ALA A 237 5.42 -6.25 -15.59
C ALA A 237 5.54 -5.43 -14.29
N ASP A 238 5.52 -4.11 -14.42
CA ASP A 238 5.32 -3.21 -13.27
C ASP A 238 3.89 -3.36 -12.73
N GLY A 239 3.75 -3.18 -11.42
CA GLY A 239 2.45 -3.09 -10.76
C GLY A 239 1.74 -1.77 -11.06
N GLY A 240 0.42 -1.76 -10.90
CA GLY A 240 -0.38 -0.56 -11.07
C GLY A 240 -0.19 0.45 -9.93
N ASP A 241 -0.03 1.71 -10.30
CA ASP A 241 -0.10 2.83 -9.34
C ASP A 241 -1.53 3.00 -8.80
N SER A 242 -1.66 3.56 -7.60
CA SER A 242 -2.95 3.86 -6.98
C SER A 242 -3.90 4.67 -7.89
N ALA A 243 -3.35 5.50 -8.78
CA ALA A 243 -4.12 6.31 -9.72
C ALA A 243 -4.89 5.50 -10.77
N ALA A 244 -4.49 4.26 -11.03
CA ALA A 244 -5.19 3.36 -11.94
C ALA A 244 -6.58 2.95 -11.43
N HIS A 245 -6.86 3.13 -10.13
CA HIS A 245 -8.11 2.70 -9.49
C HIS A 245 -9.22 3.77 -9.45
N GLY A 246 -8.98 4.95 -10.05
CA GLY A 246 -9.94 6.06 -10.08
C GLY A 246 -9.84 7.00 -8.87
N PRO A 247 -10.81 7.90 -8.66
CA PRO A 247 -10.77 8.86 -7.56
C PRO A 247 -10.77 8.16 -6.20
N GLN A 248 -9.81 8.52 -5.33
CA GLN A 248 -9.64 7.94 -3.99
C GLN A 248 -8.90 8.92 -3.07
N GLY A 249 -8.96 8.69 -1.77
CA GLY A 249 -8.48 9.65 -0.78
C GLY A 249 -9.27 10.95 -0.90
N ASN A 250 -10.59 10.88 -0.82
CA ASN A 250 -11.44 12.07 -0.79
C ASN A 250 -11.33 12.74 0.58
N GLY A 251 -11.51 14.06 0.62
CA GLY A 251 -11.63 14.79 1.87
C GLY A 251 -12.97 14.52 2.57
N GLY A 252 -12.94 14.48 3.90
CA GLY A 252 -14.13 14.32 4.73
C GLY A 252 -15.02 15.56 4.74
N ALA A 253 -16.31 15.38 5.00
CA ALA A 253 -17.23 16.51 5.14
C ALA A 253 -16.98 17.27 6.46
N GLY A 254 -17.11 18.59 6.43
CA GLY A 254 -17.16 19.42 7.65
C GLY A 254 -18.45 19.17 8.43
N GLY A 255 -18.35 19.24 9.76
CA GLY A 255 -19.49 19.10 10.65
C GLY A 255 -20.41 20.31 10.61
N ALA A 256 -21.71 20.10 10.78
CA ALA A 256 -22.66 21.21 10.91
C ALA A 256 -22.38 22.02 12.19
N GLY A 257 -22.64 23.32 12.17
CA GLY A 257 -22.60 24.16 13.36
C GLY A 257 -23.77 23.88 14.30
N TYR A 258 -23.61 24.27 15.56
CA TYR A 258 -24.61 24.05 16.61
C TYR A 258 -25.94 24.74 16.30
N ASP A 259 -27.01 23.96 16.23
CA ASP A 259 -28.37 24.47 16.01
C ASP A 259 -29.04 24.87 17.33
N ALA A 260 -28.82 26.11 17.75
CA ALA A 260 -29.41 26.65 18.97
C ALA A 260 -30.94 26.68 18.91
N ALA A 261 -31.54 26.88 17.72
CA ALA A 261 -33.00 26.88 17.56
C ALA A 261 -33.62 25.57 18.03
N GLY A 262 -33.01 24.46 17.61
CA GLY A 262 -33.44 23.09 17.90
C GLY A 262 -33.13 22.60 19.32
N ASP A 263 -32.25 23.26 20.07
CA ASP A 263 -31.90 22.88 21.44
C ASP A 263 -32.91 23.45 22.46
N PRO A 264 -33.66 22.61 23.20
CA PRO A 264 -34.56 23.06 24.26
C PRO A 264 -33.84 23.70 25.46
N GLY A 265 -32.57 23.37 25.68
CA GLY A 265 -31.74 23.90 26.76
C GLY A 265 -31.03 25.21 26.40
N ALA A 266 -31.05 25.63 25.14
CA ALA A 266 -30.47 26.90 24.72
C ALA A 266 -31.28 28.08 25.28
N ALA A 267 -30.57 29.07 25.85
CA ALA A 267 -31.18 30.32 26.28
C ALA A 267 -31.77 31.09 25.10
N SER A 268 -32.77 31.92 25.37
CA SER A 268 -33.29 32.88 24.38
C SER A 268 -32.15 33.70 23.78
N GLY A 269 -32.23 33.95 22.47
CA GLY A 269 -31.21 34.73 21.78
C GLY A 269 -29.86 34.04 21.56
N THR A 270 -29.71 32.77 21.94
CA THR A 270 -28.46 32.01 21.69
C THR A 270 -28.19 31.93 20.18
N ASN A 271 -26.96 32.25 19.77
CA ASN A 271 -26.55 32.16 18.37
C ASN A 271 -26.37 30.70 17.93
N GLY A 272 -26.65 30.42 16.67
CA GLY A 272 -26.20 29.21 16.02
C GLY A 272 -24.68 29.23 15.82
N GLY A 273 -24.07 28.05 15.75
CA GLY A 273 -22.64 27.92 15.51
C GLY A 273 -22.28 27.82 14.03
N ASP A 274 -21.02 28.10 13.69
CA ASP A 274 -20.53 28.00 12.31
C ASP A 274 -20.34 26.54 11.88
N GLY A 275 -20.51 26.25 10.60
CA GLY A 275 -20.16 24.96 10.02
C GLY A 275 -18.64 24.79 9.86
N GLY A 276 -18.16 23.56 10.03
CA GLY A 276 -16.75 23.21 9.81
C GLY A 276 -16.38 23.17 8.33
N ALA A 277 -15.11 23.38 8.01
CA ALA A 277 -14.62 23.25 6.64
C ALA A 277 -14.58 21.77 6.20
N GLY A 278 -14.78 21.51 4.92
CA GLY A 278 -14.50 20.19 4.34
C GLY A 278 -12.99 19.95 4.21
N GLY A 279 -12.57 18.69 4.32
CA GLY A 279 -11.18 18.28 4.13
C GLY A 279 -10.77 18.27 2.65
N ASN A 280 -9.49 18.33 2.37
CA ASN A 280 -8.96 18.28 1.01
C ASN A 280 -8.89 16.84 0.49
N GLY A 281 -9.05 16.67 -0.82
CA GLY A 281 -8.74 15.41 -1.49
C GLY A 281 -7.24 15.16 -1.64
N SER A 282 -6.87 13.90 -1.85
CA SER A 282 -5.56 13.47 -2.35
C SER A 282 -5.32 13.99 -3.77
N ALA A 283 -4.17 13.68 -4.37
CA ALA A 283 -3.85 14.12 -5.74
C ALA A 283 -4.94 13.82 -6.79
N ILE A 284 -5.72 12.75 -6.62
CA ILE A 284 -6.85 12.39 -7.51
C ILE A 284 -8.21 12.38 -6.79
N GLY A 285 -8.25 12.79 -5.52
CA GLY A 285 -9.43 12.77 -4.67
C GLY A 285 -10.26 14.04 -4.80
N ASN A 286 -11.55 13.95 -4.46
CA ASN A 286 -12.41 15.12 -4.34
C ASN A 286 -12.24 15.78 -2.96
N GLY A 287 -12.45 17.09 -2.90
CA GLY A 287 -12.59 17.80 -1.63
C GLY A 287 -13.93 17.50 -0.95
N GLY A 288 -13.93 17.49 0.37
CA GLY A 288 -15.11 17.31 1.19
C GLY A 288 -16.01 18.55 1.20
N ALA A 289 -17.31 18.37 1.37
CA ALA A 289 -18.23 19.49 1.53
C ALA A 289 -18.04 20.20 2.87
N GLY A 290 -18.23 21.53 2.90
CA GLY A 290 -18.31 22.28 4.14
C GLY A 290 -19.62 22.02 4.88
N GLY A 291 -19.58 22.08 6.21
CA GLY A 291 -20.75 21.92 7.07
C GLY A 291 -21.68 23.13 7.01
N ALA A 292 -22.99 22.91 7.18
CA ALA A 292 -23.94 24.01 7.30
C ALA A 292 -23.76 24.76 8.64
N GLY A 293 -24.03 26.07 8.66
CA GLY A 293 -24.15 26.83 9.90
C GLY A 293 -25.45 26.49 10.63
N GLY A 294 -25.43 26.54 11.97
CA GLY A 294 -26.58 26.30 12.82
C GLY A 294 -27.49 27.52 12.95
N ASN A 295 -28.75 27.32 13.33
CA ASN A 295 -29.72 28.41 13.46
C ASN A 295 -29.70 29.03 14.86
N GLY A 296 -30.03 30.32 14.96
CA GLY A 296 -30.16 31.01 16.24
C GLY A 296 -31.47 30.69 16.98
N LYS A 297 -31.48 30.83 18.30
CA LYS A 297 -32.68 30.67 19.16
C LYS A 297 -33.50 31.95 19.19
N ALA A 298 -34.82 31.82 19.10
CA ALA A 298 -35.73 32.96 19.27
C ALA A 298 -35.60 33.63 20.65
N GLY A 299 -35.85 34.93 20.71
CA GLY A 299 -36.01 35.67 21.97
C GLY A 299 -37.35 35.36 22.64
N ILE A 300 -37.44 35.53 23.96
CA ILE A 300 -38.71 35.43 24.71
C ILE A 300 -39.34 36.80 24.91
N HIS A 301 -40.67 36.82 25.04
CA HIS A 301 -41.46 38.00 25.37
C HIS A 301 -41.05 38.59 26.71
N GLY A 302 -41.01 39.93 26.79
CA GLY A 302 -40.71 40.66 28.02
C GLY A 302 -41.81 40.46 29.06
N ALA A 303 -41.46 40.48 30.34
CA ALA A 303 -42.47 40.35 31.40
C ALA A 303 -43.44 41.55 31.37
N ASP A 304 -44.75 41.30 31.44
CA ASP A 304 -45.71 42.39 31.57
C ASP A 304 -45.52 43.11 32.92
N GLY A 305 -45.85 44.41 32.97
CA GLY A 305 -45.82 45.19 34.21
C GLY A 305 -46.76 44.60 35.26
N ALA A 306 -46.41 44.69 36.54
CA ALA A 306 -47.26 44.11 37.58
C ALA A 306 -48.64 44.79 37.60
N ALA A 307 -49.71 44.00 37.61
CA ALA A 307 -51.07 44.55 37.54
C ALA A 307 -51.28 45.66 38.60
N ASN A 308 -51.83 46.81 38.17
CA ASN A 308 -52.10 47.97 39.01
C ASN A 308 -50.87 48.69 39.58
N SER A 309 -49.65 48.38 39.15
CA SER A 309 -48.44 49.08 39.63
C SER A 309 -48.13 50.36 38.85
N GLY A 310 -48.61 50.46 37.60
CA GLY A 310 -48.18 51.51 36.66
C GLY A 310 -46.77 51.31 36.11
N GLU A 311 -46.15 50.14 36.35
CA GLU A 311 -44.85 49.77 35.78
C GLU A 311 -44.96 49.53 34.27
N ALA A 312 -43.91 49.93 33.54
CA ALA A 312 -43.74 49.53 32.15
C ALA A 312 -43.49 48.01 32.07
N GLY A 313 -43.91 47.38 30.97
CA GLY A 313 -43.49 46.03 30.66
C GLY A 313 -41.99 45.97 30.38
N GLY A 314 -41.39 44.81 30.67
CA GLY A 314 -39.99 44.52 30.37
C GLY A 314 -39.73 44.42 28.87
N ALA A 315 -38.49 44.64 28.46
CA ALA A 315 -38.10 44.36 27.07
C ALA A 315 -38.11 42.85 26.80
N GLY A 316 -38.47 42.46 25.57
CA GLY A 316 -38.23 41.11 25.09
C GLY A 316 -36.76 40.89 24.75
N ASP A 317 -36.35 39.62 24.74
CA ASP A 317 -34.97 39.26 24.39
C ASP A 317 -34.72 39.38 22.88
N ALA A 318 -33.49 39.70 22.49
CA ALA A 318 -33.10 39.59 21.09
C ALA A 318 -33.15 38.14 20.60
N GLY A 319 -33.39 37.95 19.31
CA GLY A 319 -33.23 36.66 18.66
C GLY A 319 -31.76 36.39 18.35
N GLY A 320 -31.37 35.12 18.37
CA GLY A 320 -30.02 34.69 18.06
C GLY A 320 -29.74 34.79 16.57
N SER A 321 -28.50 35.12 16.23
CA SER A 321 -28.02 35.04 14.84
C SER A 321 -27.78 33.58 14.43
N GLY A 322 -27.86 33.30 13.12
CA GLY A 322 -27.42 32.02 12.57
C GLY A 322 -25.90 32.02 12.34
N GLY A 323 -25.30 30.83 12.33
CA GLY A 323 -23.88 30.66 12.04
C GLY A 323 -23.56 30.69 10.55
N ALA A 324 -22.30 30.94 10.21
CA ALA A 324 -21.81 30.82 8.84
C ALA A 324 -21.73 29.36 8.38
N GLY A 325 -21.85 29.11 7.08
CA GLY A 325 -21.52 27.81 6.50
C GLY A 325 -20.00 27.65 6.37
N GLY A 326 -19.52 26.41 6.46
CA GLY A 326 -18.12 26.07 6.29
C GLY A 326 -17.67 26.11 4.83
N ALA A 327 -16.39 26.36 4.58
CA ALA A 327 -15.82 26.25 3.24
C ALA A 327 -15.78 24.78 2.78
N GLY A 328 -15.92 24.54 1.48
CA GLY A 328 -15.60 23.23 0.90
C GLY A 328 -14.09 23.03 0.81
N GLY A 329 -13.64 21.78 0.87
CA GLY A 329 -12.24 21.42 0.72
C GLY A 329 -11.75 21.49 -0.73
N ALA A 330 -10.43 21.60 -0.92
CA ALA A 330 -9.85 21.54 -2.25
C ALA A 330 -9.93 20.12 -2.84
N GLY A 331 -10.13 20.03 -4.15
CA GLY A 331 -9.94 18.78 -4.89
C GLY A 331 -8.45 18.50 -5.13
N GLY A 332 -8.16 17.34 -5.72
CA GLY A 332 -6.81 16.91 -5.97
C GLY A 332 -6.03 17.74 -6.98
N SER A 333 -4.71 17.74 -6.82
CA SER A 333 -3.77 18.48 -7.67
C SER A 333 -3.63 17.93 -9.09
N VAL A 334 -3.99 16.66 -9.31
CA VAL A 334 -3.97 15.99 -10.62
C VAL A 334 -5.39 15.87 -11.18
N SER A 335 -6.34 15.46 -10.34
CA SER A 335 -7.76 15.33 -10.69
C SER A 335 -8.61 15.40 -9.44
N GLY A 336 -9.90 15.66 -9.60
CA GLY A 336 -10.86 15.74 -8.50
C GLY A 336 -11.47 17.12 -8.37
N ASN A 337 -12.75 17.15 -7.98
CA ASN A 337 -13.49 18.38 -7.80
C ASN A 337 -13.27 18.92 -6.38
N GLY A 338 -13.30 20.25 -6.24
CA GLY A 338 -13.45 20.86 -4.92
C GLY A 338 -14.81 20.53 -4.29
N GLY A 339 -14.86 20.57 -2.97
CA GLY A 339 -16.08 20.43 -2.21
C GLY A 339 -16.96 21.68 -2.30
N ALA A 340 -18.27 21.49 -2.19
CA ALA A 340 -19.20 22.60 -2.04
C ALA A 340 -19.05 23.25 -0.66
N GLY A 341 -19.24 24.57 -0.58
CA GLY A 341 -19.40 25.25 0.71
C GLY A 341 -20.74 24.91 1.37
N GLY A 342 -20.78 25.04 2.69
CA GLY A 342 -21.99 24.89 3.48
C GLY A 342 -22.90 26.12 3.39
N ALA A 343 -24.20 25.91 3.58
CA ALA A 343 -25.15 26.99 3.74
C ALA A 343 -24.98 27.67 5.10
N GLY A 344 -25.24 28.98 5.19
CA GLY A 344 -25.37 29.66 6.48
C GLY A 344 -26.66 29.28 7.20
N GLY A 345 -26.64 29.36 8.52
CA GLY A 345 -27.80 29.19 9.38
C GLY A 345 -28.69 30.43 9.39
N THR A 346 -29.96 30.24 9.75
CA THR A 346 -30.93 31.33 9.85
C THR A 346 -30.87 31.99 11.23
N GLY A 347 -30.94 33.33 11.25
CA GLY A 347 -31.22 34.06 12.49
C GLY A 347 -32.67 33.90 12.94
N ALA A 348 -32.93 34.12 14.22
CA ALA A 348 -34.25 34.01 14.82
C ALA A 348 -34.85 35.37 15.16
N ALA A 349 -36.18 35.39 15.30
CA ALA A 349 -36.92 36.57 15.72
C ALA A 349 -36.61 36.96 17.18
N GLY A 350 -36.63 38.26 17.46
CA GLY A 350 -36.65 38.77 18.83
C GLY A 350 -38.01 38.57 19.50
N GLY A 351 -38.00 38.56 20.83
CA GLY A 351 -39.19 38.58 21.65
C GLY A 351 -39.86 39.95 21.63
N ALA A 352 -41.19 39.96 21.71
CA ALA A 352 -41.95 41.19 21.88
C ALA A 352 -41.68 41.81 23.26
N GLY A 353 -41.86 43.13 23.39
CA GLY A 353 -41.83 43.80 24.70
C GLY A 353 -43.10 43.47 25.49
N GLY A 354 -42.95 43.35 26.80
CA GLY A 354 -44.04 43.16 27.75
C GLY A 354 -45.04 44.30 27.73
N ASP A 355 -46.29 44.00 28.03
CA ASP A 355 -47.33 45.01 28.13
C ASP A 355 -47.14 45.85 29.42
N GLY A 356 -47.40 47.16 29.34
CA GLY A 356 -47.38 48.04 30.50
C GLY A 356 -48.61 47.86 31.40
N ALA A 357 -48.44 47.97 32.71
CA ALA A 357 -49.57 47.88 33.64
C ALA A 357 -50.41 49.18 33.66
N THR A 358 -51.72 49.03 33.70
CA THR A 358 -52.63 50.15 33.96
C THR A 358 -52.37 50.72 35.36
N GLY A 359 -52.11 52.03 35.47
CA GLY A 359 -51.89 52.70 36.76
C GLY A 359 -53.19 52.93 37.55
N VAL A 360 -53.14 52.80 38.87
CA VAL A 360 -54.29 53.10 39.74
C VAL A 360 -54.37 54.60 40.01
N PHE A 361 -55.41 55.24 39.50
CA PHE A 361 -55.73 56.63 39.82
C PHE A 361 -56.43 56.68 41.18
N VAL A 362 -55.72 57.02 42.25
CA VAL A 362 -56.33 57.23 43.58
C VAL A 362 -56.75 58.69 43.70
N CYS A 363 -58.04 58.97 43.55
CA CYS A 363 -58.61 60.25 43.94
C CYS A 363 -58.51 60.39 45.47
N ARG A 364 -57.59 61.24 45.96
CA ARG A 364 -57.65 61.73 47.34
C ARG A 364 -58.79 62.75 47.42
N TRP A 365 -59.86 62.35 48.10
CA TRP A 365 -60.93 63.23 48.54
C TRP A 365 -60.47 64.09 49.72
#